data_AF-T1A961-F1
#
_entry.id   AF-T1A961-F1
#
_cell.length_a   1.000
_cell.length_b   1.000
_cell.length_c   1.000
_cell.angle_alpha   90.00
_cell.angle_beta   90.00
_cell.angle_gamma   90.00
#
_symmetry.space_group_name_H-M   'P 1'
#
loop_
_entity.id
_entity.type
_entity.pdbx_description
1 polymer ?
#
loop_
_entity_poly.entity_id
_entity_poly.type
_entity_poly.pdbx_seq_one_letter_code
_entity_poly.pdbx_strand_id
1 'polypeptide(L)'
;MDDLIITVTVDSSMSYPGNAHMPKIEDTEAVAAEYIRAIDAGASLVHHHGVHYLEKVMASDGKRLSKIDIEGWRDLTERIRSERDPIM
;
A
#
# COMPACT_ATOMS: atom_id res chain seq x y z
N MET A 1 -27.70 14.46 5.07
CA MET A 1 -26.95 13.61 4.12
C MET A 1 -26.18 12.65 4.99
N ASP A 2 -26.29 11.36 4.73
CA ASP A 2 -25.60 10.36 5.55
C ASP A 2 -24.11 10.36 5.21
N ASP A 3 -23.26 10.10 6.20
CA ASP A 3 -21.82 10.03 6.00
C ASP A 3 -21.48 8.81 5.12
N LEU A 4 -20.63 9.00 4.11
CA LEU A 4 -20.11 7.94 3.25
C LEU A 4 -18.68 7.61 3.65
N ILE A 5 -18.43 6.35 3.97
CA ILE A 5 -17.08 5.85 4.22
C ILE A 5 -16.41 5.47 2.89
N ILE A 6 -15.26 6.09 2.60
CA ILE A 6 -14.46 5.81 1.42
C ILE A 6 -13.11 5.24 1.87
N THR A 7 -12.82 4.01 1.44
CA THR A 7 -11.51 3.37 1.63
C THR A 7 -10.68 3.49 0.37
N VAL A 8 -9.44 3.93 0.49
CA VAL A 8 -8.50 4.02 -0.63
C VAL A 8 -7.27 3.14 -0.37
N THR A 9 -6.88 2.35 -1.37
CA THR A 9 -5.52 1.81 -1.48
C THR A 9 -4.85 2.45 -2.68
N VAL A 10 -3.57 2.77 -2.56
CA VAL A 10 -2.77 3.35 -3.65
C VAL A 10 -1.74 2.37 -4.20
N ASP A 11 -1.52 1.25 -3.49
CA ASP A 11 -0.75 0.16 -4.05
C ASP A 11 -1.63 -0.72 -4.95
N SER A 12 -1.12 -0.94 -6.16
CA SER A 12 -1.79 -1.66 -7.24
C SER A 12 -0.80 -2.62 -7.92
N SER A 13 0.14 -3.18 -7.15
CA SER A 13 1.25 -4.00 -7.65
C SER A 13 0.77 -5.28 -8.31
N MET A 14 -0.42 -5.75 -7.93
CA MET A 14 -1.05 -6.97 -8.39
C MET A 14 -2.10 -6.75 -9.50
N SER A 15 -2.26 -5.52 -9.99
CA SER A 15 -3.23 -5.20 -11.06
C SER A 15 -2.85 -5.80 -12.41
N TYR A 16 -3.86 -6.19 -13.19
CA TYR A 16 -3.68 -6.54 -14.61
C TYR A 16 -4.72 -5.79 -15.48
N PRO A 17 -4.30 -4.98 -16.46
CA PRO A 17 -2.91 -4.59 -16.73
C PRO A 17 -2.29 -3.83 -15.55
N GLY A 18 -0.96 -3.87 -15.43
CA GLY A 18 -0.25 -3.16 -14.37
C GLY A 18 -0.41 -1.63 -14.51
N ASN A 19 -0.54 -0.93 -13.40
CA ASN A 19 -0.59 0.52 -13.37
C ASN A 19 0.81 1.10 -13.60
N ALA A 20 1.04 1.70 -14.78
CA ALA A 20 2.33 2.30 -15.13
C ALA A 20 2.71 3.53 -14.28
N HIS A 21 1.76 4.12 -13.56
CA HIS A 21 1.97 5.28 -12.69
C HIS A 21 2.22 4.90 -11.24
N MET A 22 2.13 3.62 -10.88
CA MET A 22 2.38 3.19 -9.52
C MET A 22 3.88 3.34 -9.21
N PRO A 23 4.26 4.02 -8.10
CA PRO A 23 5.63 3.96 -7.61
C PRO A 23 6.04 2.51 -7.33
N LYS A 24 7.35 2.25 -7.35
CA LYS A 24 7.85 0.95 -6.88
C LYS A 24 7.47 0.77 -5.42
N ILE A 25 7.05 -0.44 -5.04
CA ILE A 25 6.53 -0.66 -3.68
C ILE A 25 7.62 -0.47 -2.62
N GLU A 26 8.90 -0.63 -2.99
CA GLU A 26 10.06 -0.38 -2.15
C GLU A 26 10.39 1.11 -2.00
N ASP A 27 9.81 1.99 -2.83
CA ASP A 27 9.92 3.44 -2.71
C ASP A 27 8.86 3.94 -1.72
N THR A 28 9.11 3.68 -0.43
CA THR A 28 8.19 3.99 0.67
C THR A 28 7.89 5.48 0.78
N GLU A 29 8.78 6.36 0.32
CA GLU A 29 8.55 7.80 0.26
C GLU A 29 7.50 8.15 -0.80
N ALA A 30 7.67 7.67 -2.02
CA ALA A 30 6.71 7.93 -3.09
C ALA A 30 5.34 7.29 -2.82
N VAL A 31 5.30 6.08 -2.25
CA VAL A 31 4.05 5.41 -1.88
C VAL A 31 3.36 6.13 -0.71
N ALA A 32 4.09 6.58 0.31
CA ALA A 32 3.53 7.38 1.40
C ALA A 32 2.87 8.67 0.87
N ALA A 33 3.50 9.33 -0.09
CA ALA A 33 2.95 10.54 -0.71
C ALA A 33 1.62 10.29 -1.43
N GLU A 34 1.42 9.12 -2.06
CA GLU A 34 0.12 8.73 -2.62
C GLU A 34 -0.95 8.52 -1.53
N TYR A 35 -0.61 7.86 -0.44
CA TYR A 35 -1.54 7.69 0.69
C TYR A 35 -1.93 9.03 1.32
N ILE A 36 -0.97 9.93 1.52
CA ILE A 36 -1.22 11.28 2.05
C ILE A 36 -2.16 12.05 1.12
N ARG A 37 -1.95 11.99 -0.20
CA ARG A 37 -2.88 12.59 -1.18
C ARG A 37 -4.28 12.00 -1.11
N ALA A 38 -4.41 10.69 -0.93
CA ALA A 38 -5.71 10.04 -0.79
C ALA A 38 -6.45 10.52 0.48
N ILE A 39 -5.73 10.64 1.60
CA ILE A 39 -6.24 11.18 2.86
C ILE A 39 -6.69 12.64 2.67
N ASP A 40 -5.83 13.47 2.09
CA ASP A 40 -6.12 14.89 1.83
C ASP A 40 -7.27 15.10 0.83
N ALA A 41 -7.53 14.11 -0.04
CA ALA A 41 -8.67 14.10 -0.96
C ALA A 41 -10.00 13.67 -0.30
N GLY A 42 -9.98 13.23 0.97
CA GLY A 42 -11.18 12.87 1.73
C GLY A 42 -11.40 11.37 1.91
N ALA A 43 -10.38 10.52 1.73
CA ALA A 43 -10.48 9.12 2.13
C ALA A 43 -10.75 9.02 3.65
N SER A 44 -11.77 8.25 4.02
CA SER A 44 -12.12 8.00 5.42
C SER A 44 -11.15 7.05 6.10
N LEU A 45 -10.59 6.12 5.33
CA LEU A 45 -9.51 5.22 5.75
C LEU A 45 -8.65 4.84 4.55
N VAL A 46 -7.40 4.46 4.83
CA VAL A 46 -6.49 3.96 3.80
C VAL A 46 -6.08 2.53 4.08
N HIS A 47 -6.20 1.65 3.10
CA HIS A 47 -5.76 0.26 3.19
C HIS A 47 -4.36 0.15 2.58
N HIS A 48 -3.38 -0.34 3.34
CA HIS A 48 -2.02 -0.50 2.83
C HIS A 48 -1.49 -1.92 3.03
N HIS A 49 -0.91 -2.51 1.97
CA HIS A 49 -0.36 -3.87 2.04
C HIS A 49 1.06 -3.92 2.60
N GLY A 50 1.69 -2.77 2.83
CA GLY A 50 3.11 -2.68 3.15
C GLY A 50 4.01 -3.13 2.00
N VAL A 51 5.32 -3.13 2.25
CA VAL A 51 6.30 -3.63 1.26
C VAL A 51 6.22 -5.15 1.22
N HIS A 52 5.89 -5.69 0.05
CA HIS A 52 5.71 -7.13 -0.14
C HIS A 52 6.10 -7.57 -1.54
N TYR A 53 6.42 -8.85 -1.68
CA TYR A 53 6.76 -9.46 -2.95
C TYR A 53 6.33 -10.93 -2.97
N LEU A 54 5.99 -11.44 -4.15
CA LEU A 54 5.84 -12.88 -4.32
C LEU A 54 7.20 -13.56 -4.30
N GLU A 55 7.24 -14.75 -3.72
CA GLU A 55 8.40 -15.63 -3.84
C GLU A 55 8.80 -15.83 -5.32
N LYS A 56 10.10 -15.81 -5.58
CA LYS A 56 10.65 -15.95 -6.93
C LYS A 56 10.45 -17.36 -7.51
N VAL A 57 10.36 -18.37 -6.65
CA VAL A 57 10.25 -19.78 -7.01
C VAL A 57 8.92 -20.30 -6.49
N MET A 58 8.22 -21.09 -7.32
CA MET A 58 7.01 -21.78 -6.91
C MET A 58 7.38 -22.91 -5.94
N ALA A 59 6.69 -22.99 -4.81
CA ALA A 59 6.84 -24.06 -3.84
C ALA A 59 6.35 -25.41 -4.41
N SER A 60 6.70 -26.51 -3.75
CA SER A 60 6.33 -27.86 -4.18
C SER A 60 4.82 -28.12 -4.19
N ASP A 61 4.05 -27.29 -3.50
CA ASP A 61 2.58 -27.32 -3.48
C ASP A 61 1.94 -26.49 -4.62
N GLY A 62 2.76 -25.94 -5.53
CA GLY A 62 2.31 -25.15 -6.67
C GLY A 62 1.97 -23.68 -6.32
N LYS A 63 2.24 -23.22 -5.10
CA LYS A 63 1.95 -21.85 -4.67
C LYS A 63 3.21 -20.97 -4.69
N ARG A 64 3.00 -19.65 -4.74
CA ARG A 64 4.01 -18.65 -4.41
C ARG A 64 3.47 -17.83 -3.26
N LEU A 65 4.18 -17.83 -2.13
CA LEU A 65 3.73 -17.06 -0.99
C LEU A 65 4.08 -15.58 -1.18
N SER A 66 3.25 -14.72 -0.61
CA SER A 66 3.62 -13.32 -0.41
C SER A 66 4.59 -13.27 0.77
N LYS A 67 5.75 -12.67 0.55
CA LYS A 67 6.72 -12.37 1.58
C LYS A 67 6.64 -10.89 1.90
N ILE A 68 6.53 -10.63 3.20
CA ILE A 68 6.46 -9.29 3.76
C ILE A 68 7.88 -8.82 4.08
N ASP A 69 8.19 -7.59 3.70
CA ASP A 69 9.29 -6.83 4.26
C ASP A 69 8.77 -6.01 5.45
N ILE A 70 9.06 -6.50 6.66
CA ILE A 70 8.56 -5.92 7.91
C ILE A 70 9.15 -4.52 8.14
N GLU A 71 10.42 -4.31 7.77
CA GLU A 71 11.07 -3.02 7.97
C GLU A 71 10.53 -1.98 6.99
N GLY A 72 10.37 -2.36 5.72
CA GLY A 72 9.73 -1.52 4.70
C GLY A 72 8.27 -1.21 5.04
N TRP A 73 7.51 -2.18 5.57
CA TRP A 73 6.16 -1.94 6.07
C TRP A 73 6.18 -0.88 7.18
N ARG A 74 7.02 -1.08 8.21
CA ARG A 74 7.11 -0.13 9.34
C ARG A 74 7.45 1.27 8.86
N ASP A 75 8.46 1.42 7.99
CA ASP A 75 8.87 2.72 7.45
C ASP A 75 7.72 3.41 6.69
N LEU A 76 7.00 2.68 5.82
CA LEU A 76 5.82 3.22 5.13
C LEU A 76 4.74 3.69 6.12
N THR A 77 4.42 2.86 7.13
CA THR A 77 3.44 3.21 8.16
C THR A 77 3.85 4.46 8.94
N GLU A 78 5.11 4.55 9.36
CA GLU A 78 5.64 5.68 10.13
C GLU A 78 5.61 6.98 9.33
N ARG A 79 5.99 6.93 8.04
CA ARG A 79 5.92 8.11 7.15
C ARG A 79 4.51 8.67 7.06
N ILE A 80 3.51 7.84 6.76
CA ILE A 80 2.12 8.28 6.65
C ILE A 80 1.64 8.88 7.97
N ARG A 81 1.88 8.19 9.10
CA ARG A 81 1.46 8.63 10.44
C ARG A 81 2.21 9.84 10.97
N SER A 82 3.42 10.11 10.46
CA SER A 82 4.17 11.31 10.83
C SER A 82 3.56 12.59 10.23
N GLU A 83 2.81 12.46 9.15
CA GLU A 83 2.21 13.60 8.43
C GLU A 83 0.70 13.73 8.65
N ARG A 84 -0.02 12.63 8.85
CA ARG A 84 -1.49 12.61 9.04
C ARG A 84 -1.89 11.61 10.12
N ASP A 85 -3.14 11.73 10.60
CA ASP A 85 -3.74 10.79 11.56
C ASP A 85 -4.88 9.96 10.92
N PRO A 86 -4.58 9.07 9.94
CA PRO A 86 -5.59 8.27 9.28
C PRO A 86 -5.94 6.98 10.06
N ILE A 87 -7.11 6.43 9.77
CA ILE A 87 -7.40 5.02 10.02
C ILE A 87 -6.70 4.20 8.93
N MET A 88 -5.84 3.26 9.33
CA MET A 88 -5.12 2.33 8.44
C MET A 88 -5.07 0.93 9.01
#